data_AF-A0A920IPE2-F1
#
_entry.id   AF-A0A920IPE2-F1
#
_cell.length_a   1.000
_cell.length_b   1.000
_cell.length_c   1.000
_cell.angle_alpha   90.00
_cell.angle_beta   90.00
_cell.angle_gamma   90.00
#
_symmetry.space_group_name_H-M   'P 1'
#
loop_
_entity.id
_entity.type
_entity.pdbx_description
1 polymer ?
#
loop_
_entity_poly.entity_id
_entity_poly.type
_entity_poly.pdbx_seq_one_letter_code
_entity_poly.pdbx_strand_id
1 'polypeptide(L)'
;MKFIFSILLFFLTNHIFSLDYILEFQANINILKEFDISKKEKFRSYELIGTFTDEYGNYGKFDGIIISDIKDNKLIKLEGTAKTIYANNEVLYIKAFRKESDFDAGVANMEIIGASDKFKH
;
A
#
# COMPACT_ATOMS: atom_id res chain seq x y z
N MET A 1 -35.44 30.85 18.29
CA MET A 1 -35.49 29.38 18.11
C MET A 1 -34.78 28.89 16.85
N LYS A 2 -34.99 29.49 15.66
CA LYS A 2 -34.30 29.07 14.41
C LYS A 2 -32.76 29.06 14.50
N PHE A 3 -32.17 30.06 15.14
CA PHE A 3 -30.70 30.15 15.30
C PHE A 3 -30.15 29.09 16.26
N ILE A 4 -30.85 28.80 17.36
CA ILE A 4 -30.46 27.75 18.32
C ILE A 4 -30.48 26.38 17.64
N PHE A 5 -31.50 26.10 16.84
CA PHE A 5 -31.59 24.87 16.06
C PHE A 5 -30.46 24.75 15.04
N SER A 6 -30.11 25.84 14.35
CA SER A 6 -29.01 25.87 13.38
C SER A 6 -27.64 25.63 14.04
N ILE A 7 -27.43 26.20 15.22
CA ILE A 7 -26.21 25.98 16.02
C ILE A 7 -26.13 24.51 16.49
N LEU A 8 -27.24 23.94 16.97
CA LEU A 8 -27.29 22.53 17.38
C LEU A 8 -26.99 21.60 16.19
N LEU A 9 -27.54 21.89 15.01
CA LEU A 9 -27.31 21.11 13.80
C LEU A 9 -25.83 21.13 13.40
N PHE A 10 -25.19 22.30 13.50
CA PHE A 10 -23.75 22.45 13.22
C PHE A 10 -22.90 21.55 14.14
N PHE A 11 -23.19 21.50 15.44
CA PHE A 11 -22.43 20.64 16.35
C PHE A 11 -22.66 19.13 16.09
N LEU A 12 -23.85 18.74 15.64
CA LEU A 12 -24.16 17.34 15.32
C LEU A 12 -23.50 16.86 14.02
N THR A 13 -23.22 17.75 13.07
CA THR A 13 -22.64 17.39 11.75
C THR A 13 -21.11 17.43 11.70
N ASN A 14 -20.42 17.88 12.75
CA ASN A 14 -18.96 18.04 12.76
C ASN A 14 -18.18 16.79 13.22
N HIS A 15 -18.84 15.63 13.29
CA HIS A 15 -18.14 14.38 13.63
C HIS A 15 -17.62 13.71 12.36
N ILE A 16 -16.31 13.85 12.12
CA ILE A 16 -15.59 13.07 11.11
C ILE A 16 -15.11 11.79 11.79
N PHE A 17 -15.71 10.66 11.42
CA PHE A 17 -15.22 9.35 11.82
C PHE A 17 -14.25 8.85 10.75
N SER A 18 -13.01 8.61 11.14
CA SER A 18 -12.05 7.86 10.32
C SER A 18 -11.97 6.46 10.90
N LEU A 19 -12.35 5.47 10.09
CA LEU A 19 -12.10 4.06 10.39
C LEU A 19 -10.82 3.66 9.67
N ASP A 20 -9.98 2.89 10.35
CA ASP A 20 -8.81 2.29 9.74
C ASP A 20 -9.29 1.20 8.78
N TYR A 21 -8.88 1.30 7.50
CA TYR A 21 -9.16 0.26 6.52
C TYR A 21 -8.06 -0.80 6.54
N ILE A 22 -8.42 -2.02 6.93
CA ILE A 22 -7.47 -3.12 7.09
C ILE A 22 -7.47 -4.03 5.87
N LEU A 23 -6.28 -4.19 5.28
CA LEU A 23 -5.97 -5.12 4.19
C LEU A 23 -4.89 -6.10 4.63
N GLU A 24 -5.17 -7.39 4.47
CA GLU A 24 -4.21 -8.47 4.73
C GLU A 24 -3.69 -9.03 3.41
N PHE A 25 -2.37 -9.10 3.27
CA PHE A 25 -1.70 -9.64 2.08
C PHE A 25 -0.94 -10.92 2.42
N GLN A 26 -1.02 -11.91 1.54
CA GLN A 26 -0.21 -13.12 1.59
C GLN A 26 0.46 -13.33 0.23
N ALA A 27 1.78 -13.51 0.22
CA ALA A 27 2.54 -13.47 -1.02
C ALA A 27 3.74 -14.41 -1.02
N ASN A 28 4.02 -14.96 -2.18
CA ASN A 28 5.27 -15.63 -2.48
C ASN A 28 6.28 -14.61 -3.03
N ILE A 29 7.53 -14.72 -2.59
CA ILE A 29 8.63 -13.86 -3.04
C ILE A 29 9.47 -14.64 -4.03
N ASN A 30 9.65 -14.09 -5.23
CA ASN A 30 10.52 -14.63 -6.26
C ASN A 30 11.62 -13.64 -6.58
N ILE A 31 12.88 -13.96 -6.26
CA ILE A 31 14.02 -13.06 -6.52
C ILE A 31 14.34 -13.09 -8.02
N LEU A 32 14.16 -11.96 -8.69
CA LEU A 32 14.39 -11.82 -10.13
C LEU A 32 15.87 -11.56 -10.43
N LYS A 33 16.47 -10.61 -9.71
CA LYS A 33 17.89 -10.25 -9.86
C LYS A 33 18.46 -9.78 -8.53
N GLU A 34 19.73 -10.09 -8.30
CA GLU A 34 20.51 -9.64 -7.15
C GLU A 34 21.91 -9.22 -7.63
N PHE A 35 22.41 -8.11 -7.09
CA PHE A 35 23.79 -7.65 -7.32
C PHE A 35 24.45 -7.34 -5.98
N ASP A 36 25.59 -7.96 -5.72
CA ASP A 36 26.48 -7.57 -4.63
C ASP A 36 27.36 -6.41 -5.11
N ILE A 37 27.02 -5.19 -4.70
CA ILE A 37 27.75 -3.98 -5.07
C ILE A 37 29.06 -3.90 -4.27
N SER A 38 29.01 -4.29 -3.00
CA SER A 38 30.20 -4.42 -2.13
C SER A 38 29.95 -5.46 -1.03
N LYS A 39 30.92 -5.67 -0.13
CA LYS A 39 30.74 -6.54 1.04
C LYS A 39 29.59 -6.11 1.96
N LYS A 40 29.15 -4.86 1.86
CA LYS A 40 28.13 -4.25 2.72
C LYS A 40 26.90 -3.78 1.97
N GLU A 41 26.94 -3.75 0.63
CA GLU A 41 25.90 -3.16 -0.21
C GLU A 41 25.40 -4.18 -1.22
N LYS A 42 24.07 -4.27 -1.33
CA LYS A 42 23.39 -5.24 -2.20
C LYS A 42 22.13 -4.62 -2.77
N PHE A 43 21.95 -4.78 -4.08
CA PHE A 43 20.71 -4.48 -4.77
C PHE A 43 19.91 -5.77 -4.97
N ARG A 44 18.58 -5.71 -4.82
CA ARG A 44 17.66 -6.79 -5.14
C ARG A 44 16.47 -6.28 -5.93
N SER A 45 16.01 -7.11 -6.85
CA SER A 45 14.68 -7.01 -7.44
C SER A 45 13.96 -8.32 -7.27
N TYR A 46 12.70 -8.27 -6.86
CA TYR A 46 11.88 -9.44 -6.62
C TYR A 46 10.43 -9.17 -7.01
N GLU A 47 9.81 -10.25 -7.46
CA GLU A 47 8.40 -10.33 -7.77
C GLU A 47 7.64 -10.84 -6.54
N LEU A 48 6.48 -10.24 -6.28
CA LEU A 48 5.54 -10.59 -5.23
C LEU A 48 4.24 -11.01 -5.90
N ILE A 49 3.91 -12.29 -5.83
CA ILE A 49 2.63 -12.81 -6.33
C ILE A 49 1.86 -13.35 -5.14
N GLY A 50 0.63 -12.90 -4.99
CA GLY A 50 -0.15 -13.23 -3.82
C GLY A 50 -1.63 -12.94 -3.94
N THR A 51 -2.28 -13.04 -2.78
CA THR A 51 -3.69 -12.73 -2.57
C THR A 51 -3.83 -11.72 -1.46
N PHE A 52 -4.97 -11.03 -1.46
CA PHE A 52 -5.35 -10.15 -0.37
C PHE A 52 -6.81 -10.36 0.03
N THR A 53 -7.12 -9.99 1.26
CA THR A 53 -8.47 -9.88 1.82
C THR A 53 -8.58 -8.58 2.59
N ASP A 54 -9.75 -7.96 2.59
CA ASP A 54 -10.05 -6.81 3.44
C ASP A 54 -11.16 -7.13 4.45
N GLU A 55 -11.32 -6.23 5.43
CA GLU A 55 -12.34 -6.35 6.48
C GLU A 55 -13.79 -6.24 5.99
N TYR A 56 -14.02 -5.75 4.77
CA TYR A 56 -15.34 -5.67 4.13
C TYR A 56 -15.68 -6.92 3.29
N GLY A 57 -14.81 -7.95 3.31
CA GLY A 57 -14.99 -9.18 2.57
C GLY A 57 -14.63 -9.08 1.09
N ASN A 58 -13.98 -8.01 0.66
CA ASN A 58 -13.34 -7.97 -0.64
C ASN A 58 -12.07 -8.82 -0.61
N TYR A 59 -11.79 -9.45 -1.73
CA TYR A 59 -10.61 -10.29 -1.89
C TYR A 59 -10.14 -10.26 -3.34
N GLY A 60 -8.91 -10.68 -3.55
CA GLY A 60 -8.36 -10.72 -4.88
C GLY A 60 -6.92 -11.20 -4.91
N LYS A 61 -6.28 -10.93 -6.05
CA LYS A 61 -4.89 -11.26 -6.31
C LYS A 61 -4.08 -9.99 -6.44
N PHE A 62 -2.81 -10.07 -6.14
CA PHE A 62 -1.89 -9.00 -6.45
C PHE A 62 -0.61 -9.56 -7.08
N ASP A 63 -0.03 -8.76 -7.95
CA ASP A 63 1.21 -9.04 -8.67
C ASP A 63 2.04 -7.76 -8.66
N GLY A 64 3.23 -7.81 -8.07
CA GLY A 64 4.07 -6.65 -7.89
C GLY A 64 5.54 -6.92 -8.12
N ILE A 65 6.24 -5.90 -8.61
CA ILE A 65 7.70 -5.89 -8.72
C ILE A 65 8.22 -4.86 -7.73
N ILE A 66 9.13 -5.32 -6.87
CA ILE A 66 9.80 -4.50 -5.87
C ILE A 66 11.30 -4.48 -6.17
N ILE A 67 11.91 -3.32 -5.96
CA ILE A 67 13.36 -3.13 -5.92
C ILE A 67 13.75 -2.68 -4.52
N SER A 68 14.92 -3.12 -4.07
CA SER A 68 15.49 -2.70 -2.80
C SER A 68 16.99 -2.56 -2.84
N ASP A 69 17.47 -1.58 -2.07
CA ASP A 69 18.88 -1.39 -1.75
C ASP A 69 19.10 -1.68 -0.27
N ILE A 70 20.12 -2.48 0.00
CA ILE A 70 20.52 -2.89 1.34
C ILE A 70 21.95 -2.39 1.56
N LYS A 71 22.18 -1.72 2.69
CA LYS A 71 23.49 -1.27 3.14
C LYS A 71 23.70 -1.62 4.60
N ASP A 72 24.84 -2.23 4.92
CA ASP A 72 25.18 -2.70 6.27
C ASP A 72 24.05 -3.57 6.87
N ASN A 73 23.50 -4.49 6.07
CA ASN A 73 22.34 -5.34 6.38
C ASN A 73 21.04 -4.59 6.70
N LYS A 74 20.97 -3.27 6.50
CA LYS A 74 19.76 -2.48 6.63
C LYS A 74 19.18 -2.16 5.27
N LEU A 75 17.86 -2.26 5.16
CA LEU A 75 17.12 -1.80 3.99
C LEU A 75 17.16 -0.26 3.99
N ILE A 76 17.72 0.35 2.94
CA ILE A 76 17.81 1.81 2.78
C ILE A 76 16.93 2.34 1.65
N LYS A 77 16.47 1.44 0.77
CA LYS A 77 15.52 1.74 -0.28
C LYS A 77 14.57 0.57 -0.46
N LEU A 78 13.28 0.87 -0.61
CA LEU A 78 12.29 -0.08 -1.09
C LEU A 78 11.26 0.70 -1.92
N GLU A 79 11.15 0.34 -3.18
CA GLU A 79 10.20 0.90 -4.12
C GLU A 79 9.60 -0.21 -4.96
N GLY A 80 8.34 -0.07 -5.34
CA GLY A 80 7.71 -1.07 -6.17
C GLY A 80 6.46 -0.59 -6.85
N THR A 81 6.00 -1.37 -7.81
CA THR A 81 4.72 -1.16 -8.48
C THR A 81 4.00 -2.48 -8.50
N ALA A 82 2.71 -2.46 -8.18
CA ALA A 82 1.88 -3.65 -8.19
C ALA A 82 0.53 -3.38 -8.84
N LYS A 83 -0.05 -4.47 -9.35
CA LYS A 83 -1.40 -4.55 -9.85
C LYS A 83 -2.20 -5.43 -8.90
N THR A 84 -3.27 -4.87 -8.36
CA THR A 84 -4.24 -5.57 -7.52
C THR A 84 -5.49 -5.83 -8.36
N ILE A 85 -5.96 -7.07 -8.39
CA ILE A 85 -7.13 -7.51 -9.15
C ILE A 85 -8.15 -8.08 -8.17
N TYR A 86 -9.28 -7.39 -8.02
CA TYR A 86 -10.38 -7.80 -7.16
C TYR A 86 -11.17 -8.96 -7.78
N ALA A 87 -11.92 -9.70 -6.97
CA ALA A 87 -12.75 -10.81 -7.42
C ALA A 87 -13.81 -10.42 -8.48
N ASN A 88 -14.20 -9.15 -8.50
CA ASN A 88 -15.12 -8.58 -9.50
C ASN A 88 -14.40 -8.07 -10.77
N ASN A 89 -13.12 -8.41 -10.95
CA ASN A 89 -12.23 -7.98 -12.03
C ASN A 89 -11.86 -6.49 -12.06
N GLU A 90 -12.23 -5.72 -11.03
CA GLU A 90 -11.74 -4.36 -10.89
C GLU A 90 -10.25 -4.36 -10.55
N VAL A 91 -9.53 -3.34 -11.02
CA VAL A 91 -8.07 -3.29 -10.97
C VAL A 91 -7.62 -2.00 -10.30
N LEU A 92 -6.65 -2.12 -9.39
CA LEU A 92 -5.87 -1.00 -8.88
C LEU A 92 -4.40 -1.16 -9.27
N TYR A 93 -3.77 -0.07 -9.65
CA TYR A 93 -2.34 0.04 -9.84
C TYR A 93 -1.79 0.87 -8.70
N ILE A 94 -0.84 0.31 -7.96
CA ILE A 94 -0.27 0.92 -6.78
C ILE A 94 1.24 1.09 -6.95
N LYS A 95 1.77 2.20 -6.44
CA LYS A 95 3.20 2.43 -6.27
C LYS A 95 3.51 2.41 -4.79
N ALA A 96 4.39 1.52 -4.37
CA ALA A 96 4.85 1.42 -3.00
C ALA A 96 6.23 2.06 -2.86
N PHE A 97 6.47 2.79 -1.78
CA PHE A 97 7.79 3.32 -1.45
C PHE A 97 7.96 3.54 0.06
N ARG A 98 9.21 3.46 0.54
CA ARG A 98 9.57 3.84 1.91
C ARG A 98 10.30 5.18 1.92
N LYS A 99 9.91 6.07 2.84
CA LYS A 99 10.69 7.27 3.17
C LYS A 99 11.80 6.91 4.14
N GLU A 100 12.88 7.68 4.16
CA GLU A 100 14.06 7.43 5.02
C GLU A 100 13.72 7.29 6.51
N SER A 101 12.68 7.97 7.00
CA SER A 101 12.19 7.87 8.38
C SER A 101 11.50 6.54 8.71
N ASP A 102 11.04 5.79 7.72
CA ASP A 102 10.06 4.71 7.90
C ASP A 102 10.73 3.32 7.92
N PHE A 103 12.04 3.24 7.62
CA PHE A 103 12.76 1.97 7.52
C PHE A 103 12.84 1.20 8.84
N ASP A 104 13.03 1.91 9.96
CA ASP A 104 13.10 1.29 11.29
C ASP A 104 11.71 0.93 11.85
N ALA A 105 10.64 1.59 11.37
CA ALA A 105 9.26 1.35 11.82
C ALA A 105 8.56 0.19 11.08
N GLY A 106 9.15 -0.31 10.00
CA GLY A 106 8.53 -1.35 9.15
C GLY A 106 7.35 -0.84 8.33
N VAL A 107 7.12 0.47 8.28
CA VAL A 107 6.00 1.12 7.57
C VAL A 107 6.41 1.44 6.13
N ALA A 108 5.45 1.36 5.21
CA ALA A 108 5.62 1.80 3.82
C ALA A 108 4.41 2.63 3.38
N ASN A 109 4.62 3.49 2.40
CA ASN A 109 3.55 4.25 1.77
C ASN A 109 3.13 3.55 0.47
N MET A 110 1.84 3.54 0.21
CA MET A 110 1.27 3.07 -1.05
C MET A 110 0.43 4.19 -1.66
N GLU A 111 0.68 4.48 -2.93
CA GLU A 111 -0.05 5.45 -3.71
C GLU A 111 -0.82 4.73 -4.81
N ILE A 112 -2.12 4.99 -4.93
CA ILE A 112 -2.92 4.51 -6.06
C ILE A 112 -2.60 5.41 -7.25
N ILE A 113 -1.94 4.84 -8.25
CA ILE A 113 -1.49 5.55 -9.47
C ILE A 113 -2.40 5.28 -10.67
N GLY A 114 -3.35 4.36 -10.54
CA GLY A 114 -4.32 4.05 -11.57
C GLY A 114 -5.39 3.10 -11.06
N ALA A 115 -6.57 3.15 -11.67
CA ALA A 115 -7.69 2.31 -11.29
C ALA A 115 -8.61 2.06 -12.49
N SER A 116 -9.37 0.96 -12.44
CA SER A 116 -10.52 0.75 -13.30
C SER A 116 -11.63 1.78 -13.02
N ASP A 117 -12.54 1.98 -13.99
CA ASP A 117 -13.47 3.11 -13.98
C ASP A 117 -14.38 3.15 -12.74
N LYS A 118 -14.74 1.99 -12.20
CA LYS A 118 -15.59 1.89 -11.01
C LYS A 118 -14.97 2.51 -9.75
N PHE A 119 -13.65 2.59 -9.68
CA PHE A 119 -12.91 3.17 -8.55
C PHE A 119 -12.55 4.65 -8.74
N LYS A 120 -12.91 5.28 -9.87
CA LYS A 120 -12.58 6.69 -10.16
C LYS A 120 -13.62 7.69 -9.61
N HIS A 121 -14.58 7.22 -8.81
CA HIS A 121 -15.73 8.00 -8.34
C HIS A 121 -15.60 8.45 -6.90
#